data_AF-A0A2E9LK09-F1
#
_entry.id   AF-A0A2E9LK09-F1
#
_cell.length_a   1.000
_cell.length_b   1.000
_cell.length_c   1.000
_cell.angle_alpha   90.00
_cell.angle_beta   90.00
_cell.angle_gamma   90.00
#
_symmetry.space_group_name_H-M   'P 1'
#
loop_
_entity.id
_entity.type
_entity.pdbx_description
1 polymer ?
#
loop_
_entity_poly.entity_id
_entity_poly.type
_entity_poly.pdbx_seq_one_letter_code
_entity_poly.pdbx_strand_id
1 'polypeptide(L)'
;MTDFSRYTVSIDYDRRLYKQDIAGSMAHAKMLAKQGIISQEDAAQITQGLASIEQEITEEKFPWDPALEDLHMNIESRLHQIIGAAAGRLHTARSRNDQVAVDLRLYTKAAIVDLVKGLRGVQSALVGLAGKYQGVVMPGYTHVQRAQPILFPHHMLAYFEMFQRDVGRFEDCYRRTDVMPLGSGALAGVAYQTDREFLAAELGFSRISANSMDAVADRDFVVEFLAAASLCMMHFSRLSEELILWSSG
;
A
#
# COMPACT_ATOMS: atom_id res chain seq x y z
N MET A 1 2.49 27.59 27.57
CA MET A 1 2.07 27.24 26.20
C MET A 1 1.99 25.73 26.15
N THR A 2 0.83 25.18 25.83
CA THR A 2 0.68 23.73 25.62
C THR A 2 1.48 23.36 24.37
N ASP A 3 2.37 22.39 24.48
CA ASP A 3 3.19 21.92 23.37
C ASP A 3 2.32 21.08 22.42
N PHE A 4 1.98 21.65 21.27
CA PHE A 4 1.19 21.00 20.22
C PHE A 4 2.06 20.22 19.23
N SER A 5 3.41 20.27 19.34
CA SER A 5 4.31 19.62 18.38
C SER A 5 4.05 18.12 18.28
N ARG A 6 3.76 17.45 19.40
CA ARG A 6 3.45 16.00 19.41
C ARG A 6 2.16 15.63 18.68
N TYR A 7 1.24 16.57 18.43
CA TYR A 7 -0.03 16.27 17.75
C TYR A 7 0.16 16.11 16.23
N THR A 8 1.17 16.78 15.64
CA THR A 8 1.44 16.72 14.19
C THR A 8 2.45 15.63 13.81
N VAL A 9 3.16 15.05 14.78
CA VAL A 9 4.12 13.97 14.55
C VAL A 9 3.41 12.72 14.02
N SER A 10 3.85 12.24 12.85
CA SER A 10 3.34 11.04 12.20
C SER A 10 4.34 9.89 12.11
N ILE A 11 5.60 10.12 12.51
CA ILE A 11 6.70 9.18 12.32
C ILE A 11 6.48 7.78 12.93
N ASP A 12 5.70 7.70 14.01
CA ASP A 12 5.43 6.44 14.72
C ASP A 12 4.70 5.43 13.83
N TYR A 13 3.94 5.90 12.83
CA TYR A 13 3.12 5.06 11.97
C TYR A 13 3.39 5.25 10.48
N ASP A 14 3.84 6.41 10.02
CA ASP A 14 4.12 6.62 8.59
C ASP A 14 5.48 6.03 8.16
N ARG A 15 6.42 5.77 9.09
CA ARG A 15 7.72 5.14 8.78
C ARG A 15 7.60 3.83 8.01
N ARG A 16 6.47 3.13 8.12
CA ARG A 16 6.17 1.91 7.32
C ARG A 16 6.11 2.15 5.80
N LEU A 17 5.93 3.41 5.39
CA LEU A 17 5.86 3.86 3.99
C LEU A 17 7.24 4.16 3.40
N TYR A 18 8.35 3.93 4.13
CA TYR A 18 9.69 4.31 3.66
C TYR A 18 10.05 3.76 2.28
N LYS A 19 9.62 2.52 1.97
CA LYS A 19 9.88 1.92 0.65
C LYS A 19 9.19 2.70 -0.47
N GLN A 20 7.99 3.18 -0.20
CA GLN A 20 7.22 3.96 -1.17
C GLN A 20 7.79 5.36 -1.35
N ASP A 21 8.13 6.05 -0.25
CA ASP A 21 8.75 7.38 -0.34
C ASP A 21 10.11 7.35 -1.05
N ILE A 22 10.94 6.34 -0.74
CA ILE A 22 12.24 6.15 -1.40
C ILE A 22 12.05 5.86 -2.89
N ALA A 23 11.16 4.93 -3.26
CA ALA A 23 10.88 4.61 -4.66
C ALA A 23 10.33 5.82 -5.43
N GLY A 24 9.37 6.54 -4.85
CA GLY A 24 8.80 7.77 -5.40
C GLY A 24 9.86 8.86 -5.58
N SER A 25 10.75 9.03 -4.60
CA SER A 25 11.85 9.99 -4.64
C SER A 25 12.93 9.63 -5.65
N MET A 26 13.28 8.36 -5.80
CA MET A 26 14.20 7.92 -6.85
C MET A 26 13.63 8.14 -8.26
N ALA A 27 12.35 7.80 -8.48
CA ALA A 27 11.68 8.05 -9.75
C ALA A 27 11.60 9.54 -10.08
N HIS A 28 11.30 10.36 -9.07
CA HIS A 28 11.26 11.82 -9.21
C HIS A 28 12.63 12.41 -9.55
N ALA A 29 13.70 12.01 -8.86
CA ALA A 29 15.05 12.46 -9.18
C ALA A 29 15.46 12.11 -10.63
N LYS A 30 15.16 10.89 -11.09
CA LYS A 30 15.40 10.46 -12.48
C LYS A 30 14.61 11.30 -13.48
N MET A 31 13.35 11.62 -13.16
CA MET A 31 12.50 12.48 -13.99
C MET A 31 13.06 13.90 -14.11
N LEU A 32 13.46 14.50 -12.98
CA LEU A 32 14.06 15.83 -12.97
C LEU A 32 15.32 15.90 -13.85
N ALA A 33 16.17 14.87 -13.78
CA ALA A 33 17.37 14.78 -14.62
C ALA A 33 17.05 14.60 -16.10
N LYS A 34 16.06 13.75 -16.41
CA LYS A 34 15.57 13.53 -17.79
C LYS A 34 15.07 14.83 -18.42
N GLN A 35 14.40 15.67 -17.64
CA GLN A 35 13.89 16.97 -18.08
C GLN A 35 14.94 18.11 -17.99
N GLY A 36 16.17 17.79 -17.58
CA GLY A 36 17.25 18.78 -17.42
C GLY A 36 17.02 19.81 -16.31
N ILE A 37 16.10 19.52 -15.37
CA ILE A 37 15.79 20.38 -14.22
C ILE A 37 16.92 20.30 -13.18
N ILE A 38 17.54 19.13 -13.06
CA ILE A 38 18.74 18.90 -12.24
C ILE A 38 19.81 18.21 -13.10
N SER A 39 21.07 18.25 -12.66
CA SER A 39 22.15 17.55 -13.37
C SER A 39 22.01 16.02 -13.22
N GLN A 40 22.55 15.27 -14.19
CA GLN A 40 22.64 13.81 -14.09
C GLN A 40 23.49 13.36 -12.89
N GLU A 41 24.49 14.17 -12.53
CA GLU A 41 25.33 13.94 -11.36
C GLU A 41 24.52 14.08 -10.06
N ASP A 42 23.75 15.15 -9.89
CA ASP A 42 22.88 15.34 -8.72
C ASP A 42 21.88 14.20 -8.59
N ALA A 43 21.27 13.78 -9.70
CA ALA A 43 20.31 12.68 -9.71
C ALA A 43 20.96 11.34 -9.32
N ALA A 44 22.19 11.09 -9.77
CA ALA A 44 22.96 9.91 -9.38
C ALA A 44 23.30 9.93 -7.88
N GLN A 45 23.72 11.08 -7.35
CA GLN A 45 23.98 11.25 -5.91
C GLN A 45 22.73 11.03 -5.08
N ILE A 46 21.59 11.61 -5.47
CA ILE A 46 20.30 11.45 -4.80
C ILE A 46 19.88 9.97 -4.80
N THR A 47 19.89 9.31 -5.95
CA THR A 47 19.45 7.91 -6.05
C THR A 47 20.36 6.96 -5.26
N GLN A 48 21.68 7.17 -5.27
CA GLN A 48 22.60 6.38 -4.45
C GLN A 48 22.42 6.64 -2.95
N GLY A 49 22.28 7.91 -2.54
CA GLY A 49 22.04 8.27 -1.15
C GLY A 49 20.73 7.68 -0.61
N LEU A 50 19.66 7.71 -1.40
CA LEU A 50 18.38 7.08 -1.05
C LEU A 50 18.50 5.55 -0.92
N ALA A 51 19.31 4.90 -1.77
CA ALA A 51 19.55 3.45 -1.66
C ALA A 51 20.35 3.11 -0.38
N SER A 52 21.32 3.94 0.00
CA SER A 52 22.02 3.79 1.28
C SER A 52 21.07 3.99 2.47
N ILE A 53 20.16 4.96 2.40
CA ILE A 53 19.13 5.16 3.43
C ILE A 53 18.22 3.93 3.56
N GLU A 54 17.78 3.35 2.44
CA GLU A 54 16.95 2.14 2.47
C GLU A 54 17.66 0.98 3.18
N GLN A 55 18.97 0.83 2.95
CA GLN A 55 19.81 -0.15 3.66
C GLN A 55 19.89 0.17 5.16
N GLU A 56 20.14 1.43 5.54
CA GLU A 56 20.17 1.84 6.95
C GLU A 56 18.85 1.52 7.67
N ILE A 57 17.70 1.74 7.01
CA ILE A 57 16.38 1.42 7.58
C ILE A 57 16.20 -0.10 7.71
N THR A 58 16.58 -0.86 6.68
CA THR A 58 16.46 -2.33 6.68
C THR A 58 17.35 -2.99 7.72
N GLU A 59 18.51 -2.42 8.00
CA GLU A 59 19.45 -2.87 9.04
C GLU A 59 19.13 -2.31 10.43
N GLU A 60 18.01 -1.60 10.59
CA GLU A 60 17.59 -0.96 11.85
C GLU A 60 18.61 0.05 12.41
N LYS A 61 19.42 0.65 11.54
CA LYS A 61 20.46 1.65 11.87
C LYS A 61 20.03 3.09 11.60
N PHE A 62 18.94 3.29 10.85
CA PHE A 62 18.47 4.63 10.51
C PHE A 62 18.08 5.42 11.78
N PRO A 63 18.63 6.63 12.00
CA PRO A 63 18.39 7.41 13.21
C PRO A 63 17.08 8.20 13.10
N TRP A 64 15.94 7.52 13.26
CA TRP A 64 14.62 8.18 13.27
C TRP A 64 14.56 9.27 14.35
N ASP A 65 14.24 10.49 13.93
CA ASP A 65 14.12 11.65 14.79
C ASP A 65 12.65 12.15 14.80
N PRO A 66 11.91 11.96 15.92
CA PRO A 66 10.56 12.49 16.06
C PRO A 66 10.47 14.01 15.95
N ALA A 67 11.56 14.75 16.18
CA ALA A 67 11.60 16.20 16.01
C ALA A 67 11.49 16.65 14.54
N LEU A 68 11.69 15.72 13.59
CA LEU A 68 11.48 15.93 12.16
C LEU A 68 10.03 15.64 11.73
N GLU A 69 9.14 15.35 12.67
CA GLU A 69 7.68 15.16 12.50
C GLU A 69 7.25 13.92 11.69
N ASP A 70 7.70 13.79 10.44
CA ASP A 70 7.24 12.79 9.48
C ASP A 70 8.38 11.99 8.83
N LEU A 71 7.99 10.91 8.15
CA LEU A 71 8.89 10.06 7.34
C LEU A 71 9.73 10.87 6.35
N HIS A 72 9.10 11.80 5.65
CA HIS A 72 9.69 12.47 4.51
C HIS A 72 10.81 13.41 4.93
N MET A 73 10.59 14.18 5.99
CA MET A 73 11.59 15.07 6.59
C MET A 73 12.75 14.28 7.19
N ASN A 74 12.47 13.12 7.79
CA ASN A 74 13.51 12.19 8.25
C ASN A 74 14.42 11.76 7.09
N ILE A 75 13.83 11.29 5.98
CA ILE A 75 14.59 10.85 4.80
C ILE A 75 15.32 12.03 4.13
N GLU A 76 14.66 13.17 3.93
CA GLU A 76 15.26 14.36 3.30
C GLU A 76 16.43 14.90 4.14
N SER A 77 16.29 14.95 5.47
CA SER A 77 17.35 15.35 6.40
C SER A 77 18.53 14.38 6.35
N ARG A 78 18.27 13.07 6.41
CA ARG A 78 19.33 12.06 6.30
C ARG A 78 20.03 12.12 4.95
N LEU A 79 19.30 12.33 3.86
CA LEU A 79 19.87 12.46 2.53
C LEU A 79 20.81 13.67 2.46
N HIS A 80 20.40 14.81 3.02
CA HIS A 80 21.25 16.00 3.09
C HIS A 80 22.55 15.76 3.88
N GLN A 81 22.51 14.98 4.96
CA GLN A 81 23.72 14.61 5.71
C GLN A 81 24.69 13.76 4.89
N ILE A 82 24.19 12.93 3.98
CA ILE A 82 25.00 12.00 3.17
C ILE A 82 25.59 12.69 1.94
N ILE A 83 24.80 13.48 1.21
CA ILE A 83 25.20 14.03 -0.10
C ILE A 83 25.26 15.58 -0.15
N GLY A 84 24.97 16.25 0.96
CA GLY A 84 25.03 17.70 1.07
C GLY A 84 24.01 18.42 0.17
N ALA A 85 24.47 19.47 -0.51
CA ALA A 85 23.61 20.41 -1.22
C ALA A 85 22.76 19.79 -2.35
N ALA A 86 23.23 18.70 -2.96
CA ALA A 86 22.49 17.99 -4.01
C ALA A 86 21.11 17.50 -3.51
N ALA A 87 21.00 17.10 -2.25
CA ALA A 87 19.74 16.64 -1.66
C ALA A 87 18.61 17.67 -1.75
N GLY A 88 18.93 18.96 -1.61
CA GLY A 88 17.95 20.04 -1.68
C GLY A 88 17.28 20.19 -3.06
N ARG A 89 17.84 19.57 -4.10
CA ARG A 89 17.27 19.57 -5.45
C ARG A 89 16.15 18.55 -5.61
N LEU A 90 16.08 17.51 -4.78
CA LEU A 90 15.06 16.45 -4.86
C LEU A 90 13.64 16.99 -4.73
N HIS A 91 13.39 17.99 -3.88
CA HIS A 91 12.05 18.54 -3.68
C HIS A 91 11.62 19.52 -4.78
N THR A 92 12.48 19.79 -5.78
CA THR A 92 12.13 20.65 -6.92
C THR A 92 10.95 20.05 -7.67
N ALA A 93 9.97 20.88 -8.05
CA ALA A 93 8.78 20.46 -8.79
C ALA A 93 7.93 19.37 -8.10
N ARG A 94 7.93 19.35 -6.75
CA ARG A 94 7.13 18.42 -5.93
C ARG A 94 6.52 19.16 -4.75
N SER A 95 5.44 18.60 -4.19
CA SER A 95 4.88 19.04 -2.93
C SER A 95 4.78 17.85 -1.99
N ARG A 96 4.69 18.10 -0.68
CA ARG A 96 4.36 17.03 0.26
C ARG A 96 2.98 16.41 -0.03
N ASN A 97 2.05 17.19 -0.61
CA ASN A 97 0.69 16.73 -0.91
C ASN A 97 0.66 15.59 -1.95
N ASP A 98 1.30 15.77 -3.10
CA ASP A 98 1.35 14.74 -4.14
C ASP A 98 2.34 13.62 -3.80
N GLN A 99 3.35 13.90 -2.99
CA GLN A 99 4.26 12.88 -2.43
C GLN A 99 3.53 11.92 -1.49
N VAL A 100 2.81 12.41 -0.48
CA VAL A 100 2.02 11.55 0.42
C VAL A 100 0.96 10.77 -0.35
N ALA A 101 0.34 11.38 -1.36
CA ALA A 101 -0.65 10.71 -2.20
C ALA A 101 -0.04 9.52 -2.98
N VAL A 102 1.15 9.70 -3.58
CA VAL A 102 1.80 8.59 -4.31
C VAL A 102 2.24 7.48 -3.35
N ASP A 103 2.75 7.84 -2.17
CA ASP A 103 3.22 6.86 -1.19
C ASP A 103 2.08 5.95 -0.73
N LEU A 104 0.94 6.57 -0.40
CA LEU A 104 -0.23 5.85 0.05
C LEU A 104 -0.80 4.95 -1.04
N ARG A 105 -0.84 5.41 -2.30
CA ARG A 105 -1.30 4.57 -3.42
C ARG A 105 -0.38 3.40 -3.69
N LEU A 106 0.94 3.62 -3.69
CA LEU A 106 1.92 2.53 -3.85
C LEU A 106 1.79 1.50 -2.72
N TYR A 107 1.61 1.97 -1.48
CA TYR A 107 1.42 1.10 -0.33
C TYR A 107 0.13 0.30 -0.43
N THR A 108 -1.00 0.94 -0.75
CA THR A 108 -2.28 0.26 -0.91
C THR A 108 -2.25 -0.75 -2.06
N LYS A 109 -1.60 -0.44 -3.19
CA LYS A 109 -1.38 -1.39 -4.29
C LYS A 109 -0.63 -2.64 -3.80
N ALA A 110 0.49 -2.46 -3.09
CA ALA A 110 1.28 -3.57 -2.56
C ALA A 110 0.47 -4.40 -1.54
N ALA A 111 -0.21 -3.74 -0.61
CA ALA A 111 -1.06 -4.40 0.38
C ALA A 111 -2.18 -5.24 -0.27
N ILE A 112 -2.81 -4.74 -1.33
CA ILE A 112 -3.81 -5.48 -2.09
C ILE A 112 -3.19 -6.75 -2.72
N VAL A 113 -2.02 -6.64 -3.36
CA VAL A 113 -1.35 -7.78 -3.98
C VAL A 113 -1.03 -8.86 -2.94
N ASP A 114 -0.49 -8.48 -1.79
CA ASP A 114 -0.15 -9.40 -0.70
C ASP A 114 -1.40 -10.06 -0.10
N LEU A 115 -2.48 -9.29 0.09
CA LEU A 115 -3.76 -9.83 0.59
C LEU A 115 -4.39 -10.82 -0.38
N VAL A 116 -4.43 -10.50 -1.68
CA VAL A 116 -4.94 -11.41 -2.70
C VAL A 116 -4.12 -12.69 -2.72
N LYS A 117 -2.79 -12.61 -2.65
CA LYS A 117 -1.91 -13.79 -2.56
C LYS A 117 -2.25 -14.64 -1.33
N GLY A 118 -2.44 -14.03 -0.16
CA GLY A 118 -2.86 -14.72 1.06
C GLY A 118 -4.21 -15.43 0.91
N LEU A 119 -5.20 -14.75 0.35
CA LEU A 119 -6.53 -15.31 0.07
C LEU A 119 -6.48 -16.49 -0.91
N ARG A 120 -5.65 -16.42 -1.96
CA ARG A 120 -5.41 -17.56 -2.86
C ARG A 120 -4.80 -18.75 -2.13
N GLY A 121 -3.93 -18.49 -1.14
CA GLY A 121 -3.41 -19.52 -0.24
C GLY A 121 -4.52 -20.21 0.58
N VAL A 122 -5.42 -19.43 1.18
CA VAL A 122 -6.59 -19.95 1.92
C VAL A 122 -7.49 -20.78 1.00
N GLN A 123 -7.83 -20.25 -0.17
CA GLN A 123 -8.62 -20.98 -1.17
C GLN A 123 -7.98 -22.32 -1.57
N SER A 124 -6.66 -22.34 -1.77
CA SER A 124 -5.93 -23.57 -2.10
C SER A 124 -5.99 -24.60 -0.96
N ALA A 125 -5.89 -24.15 0.30
CA ALA A 125 -6.02 -25.02 1.47
C ALA A 125 -7.44 -25.60 1.59
N LEU A 126 -8.48 -24.80 1.34
CA LEU A 126 -9.88 -25.25 1.35
C LEU A 126 -10.13 -26.31 0.27
N VAL A 127 -9.62 -26.10 -0.95
CA VAL A 127 -9.71 -27.10 -2.03
C VAL A 127 -8.95 -28.37 -1.68
N GLY A 128 -7.76 -28.25 -1.07
CA GLY A 128 -6.99 -29.40 -0.58
C GLY A 128 -7.74 -30.23 0.46
N LEU A 129 -8.39 -29.57 1.43
CA LEU A 129 -9.25 -30.23 2.43
C LEU A 129 -10.46 -30.90 1.79
N ALA A 130 -11.14 -30.21 0.87
CA ALA A 130 -12.27 -30.77 0.12
C ALA A 130 -11.87 -32.01 -0.70
N GLY A 131 -10.71 -31.99 -1.33
CA GLY A 131 -10.16 -33.14 -2.07
C GLY A 131 -9.75 -34.31 -1.17
N LYS A 132 -9.22 -34.04 0.03
CA LYS A 132 -8.81 -35.08 0.98
C LYS A 132 -10.01 -35.80 1.62
N TYR A 133 -11.11 -35.10 1.86
CA TYR A 133 -12.25 -35.60 2.64
C TYR A 133 -13.55 -35.71 1.80
N GLN A 134 -13.44 -36.15 0.54
CA GLN A 134 -14.54 -36.15 -0.44
C GLN A 134 -15.84 -36.83 0.00
N GLY A 135 -15.74 -37.96 0.70
CA GLY A 135 -16.89 -38.75 1.13
C GLY A 135 -17.39 -38.43 2.54
N VAL A 136 -16.77 -37.47 3.23
CA VAL A 136 -17.14 -37.18 4.62
C VAL A 136 -18.45 -36.42 4.65
N VAL A 137 -19.45 -37.03 5.30
CA VAL A 137 -20.75 -36.41 5.57
C VAL A 137 -20.70 -35.74 6.94
N MET A 138 -21.31 -34.56 7.04
CA MET A 138 -21.49 -33.82 8.27
C MET A 138 -22.92 -33.26 8.35
N PRO A 139 -23.45 -32.94 9.55
CA PRO A 139 -24.71 -32.22 9.64
C PRO A 139 -24.55 -30.81 9.05
N GLY A 140 -25.46 -30.42 8.15
CA GLY A 140 -25.68 -29.02 7.83
C GLY A 140 -26.48 -28.34 8.94
N TYR A 141 -26.30 -27.03 9.12
CA TYR A 141 -26.94 -26.28 10.19
C TYR A 141 -27.78 -25.11 9.66
N THR A 142 -28.96 -24.94 10.23
CA THR A 142 -29.78 -23.73 10.11
C THR A 142 -30.27 -23.34 11.49
N HIS A 143 -30.14 -22.07 11.88
CA HIS A 143 -30.42 -21.63 13.26
C HIS A 143 -29.67 -22.44 14.33
N VAL A 144 -28.45 -22.90 14.02
CA VAL A 144 -27.63 -23.76 14.89
C VAL A 144 -28.27 -25.14 15.19
N GLN A 145 -29.34 -25.50 14.46
CA GLN A 145 -29.99 -26.80 14.54
C GLN A 145 -29.57 -27.66 13.35
N ARG A 146 -29.42 -28.98 13.59
CA ARG A 146 -29.11 -29.94 12.54
C ARG A 146 -30.24 -29.97 11.51
N ALA A 147 -29.90 -29.71 10.26
CA ALA A 147 -30.79 -29.74 9.11
C ALA A 147 -30.48 -30.98 8.24
N GLN A 148 -30.22 -30.82 6.95
CA GLN A 148 -29.86 -31.91 6.05
C GLN A 148 -28.39 -32.34 6.23
N PRO A 149 -28.06 -33.62 6.01
CA PRO A 149 -26.67 -34.04 5.81
C PRO A 149 -26.06 -33.34 4.59
N ILE A 150 -24.85 -32.83 4.75
CA ILE A 150 -24.05 -32.23 3.67
C ILE A 150 -22.69 -32.92 3.58
N LEU A 151 -22.01 -32.76 2.45
CA LEU A 151 -20.62 -33.15 2.33
C LEU A 151 -19.72 -32.09 2.96
N PHE A 152 -18.72 -32.50 3.75
CA PHE A 152 -17.67 -31.61 4.25
C PHE A 152 -17.00 -30.80 3.11
N PRO A 153 -16.68 -31.39 1.94
CA PRO A 153 -16.24 -30.64 0.77
C PRO A 153 -17.18 -29.50 0.36
N HIS A 154 -18.50 -29.72 0.41
CA HIS A 154 -19.48 -28.70 0.04
C HIS A 154 -19.43 -27.51 1.01
N HIS A 155 -19.25 -27.79 2.30
CA HIS A 155 -19.07 -26.76 3.33
C HIS A 155 -17.78 -25.96 3.15
N MET A 156 -16.65 -26.63 2.89
CA MET A 156 -15.36 -25.96 2.63
C MET A 156 -15.41 -25.09 1.37
N LEU A 157 -16.04 -25.58 0.30
CA LEU A 157 -16.15 -24.83 -0.96
C LEU A 157 -17.12 -23.65 -0.87
N ALA A 158 -18.04 -23.63 0.10
CA ALA A 158 -18.83 -22.43 0.38
C ALA A 158 -17.93 -21.25 0.80
N TYR A 159 -16.89 -21.50 1.61
CA TYR A 159 -15.90 -20.48 1.97
C TYR A 159 -14.96 -20.12 0.81
N PHE A 160 -14.61 -21.08 -0.05
CA PHE A 160 -13.87 -20.79 -1.27
C PHE A 160 -14.59 -19.71 -2.11
N GLU A 161 -15.89 -19.86 -2.29
CA GLU A 161 -16.74 -18.90 -3.03
C GLU A 161 -16.85 -17.54 -2.33
N MET A 162 -16.90 -17.52 -0.99
CA MET A 162 -16.86 -16.28 -0.21
C MET A 162 -15.57 -15.50 -0.47
N PHE A 163 -14.42 -16.16 -0.30
CA PHE A 163 -13.12 -15.54 -0.51
C PHE A 163 -12.86 -15.22 -1.99
N GLN A 164 -13.44 -15.97 -2.93
CA GLN A 164 -13.37 -15.64 -4.36
C GLN A 164 -13.98 -14.27 -4.66
N ARG A 165 -15.11 -13.94 -4.03
CA ARG A 165 -15.71 -12.60 -4.16
C ARG A 165 -14.84 -11.53 -3.51
N ASP A 166 -14.18 -11.82 -2.40
CA ASP A 166 -13.27 -10.88 -1.76
C ASP A 166 -12.06 -10.58 -2.64
N VAL A 167 -11.47 -11.60 -3.27
CA VAL A 167 -10.40 -11.40 -4.26
C VAL A 167 -10.87 -10.48 -5.39
N GLY A 168 -12.07 -10.70 -5.95
CA GLY A 168 -12.62 -9.82 -6.99
C GLY A 168 -12.75 -8.36 -6.53
N ARG A 169 -13.20 -8.13 -5.28
CA ARG A 169 -13.28 -6.76 -4.72
C ARG A 169 -11.91 -6.10 -4.60
N PHE A 170 -10.90 -6.84 -4.13
CA PHE A 170 -9.54 -6.33 -4.03
C PHE A 170 -8.93 -6.04 -5.40
N GLU A 171 -9.14 -6.91 -6.39
CA GLU A 171 -8.70 -6.69 -7.77
C GLU A 171 -9.36 -5.44 -8.40
N ASP A 172 -10.65 -5.22 -8.15
CA ASP A 172 -11.35 -4.02 -8.60
C ASP A 172 -10.83 -2.75 -7.90
N CYS A 173 -10.59 -2.82 -6.59
CA CYS A 173 -10.00 -1.74 -5.78
C CYS A 173 -8.58 -1.40 -6.24
N TYR A 174 -7.77 -2.41 -6.57
CA TYR A 174 -6.43 -2.23 -7.12
C TYR A 174 -6.48 -1.36 -8.37
N ARG A 175 -7.39 -1.69 -9.31
CA ARG A 175 -7.52 -0.92 -10.55
C ARG A 175 -7.76 0.55 -10.24
N ARG A 176 -8.70 0.90 -9.35
CA ARG A 176 -9.00 2.30 -8.97
C ARG A 176 -7.88 2.98 -8.17
N THR A 177 -7.12 2.23 -7.39
CA THR A 177 -5.93 2.74 -6.68
C THR A 177 -4.79 3.05 -7.66
N ASP A 178 -4.72 2.32 -8.78
CA ASP A 178 -3.68 2.39 -9.81
C ASP A 178 -3.78 3.64 -10.70
N VAL A 179 -3.56 4.80 -10.09
CA VAL A 179 -3.56 6.13 -10.72
C VAL A 179 -2.41 6.95 -10.13
N MET A 180 -1.48 7.42 -10.96
CA MET A 180 -0.28 8.13 -10.55
C MET A 180 -0.58 9.62 -10.25
N PRO A 181 -0.32 10.13 -9.02
CA PRO A 181 -0.67 11.50 -8.64
C PRO A 181 0.49 12.51 -8.74
N LEU A 182 1.75 12.08 -8.80
CA LEU A 182 2.91 12.99 -8.88
C LEU A 182 2.83 13.93 -10.09
N GLY A 183 3.33 15.15 -9.88
CA GLY A 183 3.21 16.26 -10.82
C GLY A 183 1.96 17.12 -10.59
N SER A 184 1.10 16.73 -9.64
CA SER A 184 -0.04 17.53 -9.18
C SER A 184 0.41 18.69 -8.26
N GLY A 185 1.65 18.62 -7.74
CA GLY A 185 2.19 19.62 -6.85
C GLY A 185 1.33 19.78 -5.60
N ALA A 186 1.20 21.02 -5.12
CA ALA A 186 0.36 21.28 -3.95
C ALA A 186 -1.12 21.03 -4.23
N LEU A 187 -1.61 21.40 -5.43
CA LEU A 187 -3.00 21.21 -5.88
C LEU A 187 -3.25 21.59 -7.34
N ALA A 188 -2.38 22.41 -7.96
CA ALA A 188 -2.62 23.05 -9.28
C ALA A 188 -1.60 22.63 -10.35
N GLY A 189 -0.90 21.53 -10.14
CA GLY A 189 0.28 21.16 -10.92
C GLY A 189 1.53 21.90 -10.44
N VAL A 190 2.56 21.91 -11.29
CA VAL A 190 3.86 22.55 -11.03
C VAL A 190 4.29 23.40 -12.22
N ALA A 191 5.10 24.43 -11.98
CA ALA A 191 5.58 25.34 -13.04
C ALA A 191 6.69 24.74 -13.92
N TYR A 192 7.10 23.50 -13.64
CA TYR A 192 8.15 22.79 -14.37
C TYR A 192 7.53 21.85 -15.40
N GLN A 193 8.24 21.62 -16.51
CA GLN A 193 7.87 20.60 -17.48
C GLN A 193 8.19 19.21 -16.93
N THR A 194 7.31 18.67 -16.10
CA THR A 194 7.45 17.33 -15.53
C THR A 194 6.94 16.26 -16.50
N ASP A 195 7.59 15.09 -16.50
CA ASP A 195 7.22 13.95 -17.33
C ASP A 195 6.43 12.94 -16.50
N ARG A 196 5.10 13.09 -16.51
CA ARG A 196 4.19 12.26 -15.70
C ARG A 196 4.09 10.85 -16.26
N GLU A 197 4.20 10.69 -17.56
CA GLU A 197 4.23 9.39 -18.24
C GLU A 197 5.44 8.56 -17.81
N PHE A 198 6.61 9.19 -17.75
CA PHE A 198 7.81 8.56 -17.22
C PHE A 198 7.64 8.14 -15.76
N LEU A 199 7.10 9.02 -14.91
CA LEU A 199 6.86 8.70 -13.49
C LEU A 199 5.88 7.52 -13.33
N ALA A 200 4.80 7.50 -14.12
CA ALA A 200 3.84 6.41 -14.08
C ALA A 200 4.48 5.08 -14.49
N ALA A 201 5.27 5.07 -15.57
CA ALA A 201 5.99 3.87 -16.01
C ALA A 201 7.01 3.39 -14.97
N GLU A 202 7.83 4.29 -14.43
CA GLU A 202 8.88 3.97 -13.45
C GLU A 202 8.30 3.41 -12.14
N LEU A 203 7.14 3.92 -11.71
CA LEU A 203 6.45 3.50 -10.49
C LEU A 203 5.39 2.41 -10.72
N GLY A 204 5.26 1.91 -11.95
CA GLY A 204 4.36 0.81 -12.30
C GLY A 204 2.88 1.16 -12.18
N PHE A 205 2.48 2.40 -12.51
CA PHE A 205 1.09 2.82 -12.62
C PHE A 205 0.58 2.69 -14.06
N SER A 206 -0.64 2.16 -14.25
CA SER A 206 -1.26 2.10 -15.58
C SER A 206 -1.94 3.39 -16.04
N ARG A 207 -2.18 4.33 -15.10
CA ARG A 207 -2.90 5.58 -15.35
C ARG A 207 -2.26 6.75 -14.63
N ILE A 208 -2.52 7.95 -15.14
CA ILE A 208 -2.11 9.23 -14.57
C ILE A 208 -3.37 9.97 -14.11
N SER A 209 -3.32 10.65 -12.97
CA SER A 209 -4.46 11.44 -12.51
C SER A 209 -4.79 12.57 -13.49
N ALA A 210 -6.08 12.73 -13.79
CA ALA A 210 -6.57 13.72 -14.75
C ALA A 210 -6.76 15.11 -14.15
N ASN A 211 -6.84 15.23 -12.82
CA ASN A 211 -7.05 16.48 -12.12
C ASN A 211 -6.15 16.55 -10.88
N SER A 212 -5.39 17.63 -10.74
CA SER A 212 -4.40 17.79 -9.66
C SER A 212 -5.03 18.05 -8.30
N MET A 213 -6.18 18.71 -8.22
CA MET A 213 -6.87 18.97 -6.96
C MET A 213 -7.46 17.69 -6.39
N ASP A 214 -8.05 16.87 -7.27
CA ASP A 214 -8.53 15.53 -6.95
C ASP A 214 -7.38 14.65 -6.46
N ALA A 215 -6.31 14.53 -7.27
CA ALA A 215 -5.19 13.63 -7.00
C ALA A 215 -4.46 13.81 -5.66
N VAL A 216 -4.50 15.02 -5.10
CA VAL A 216 -3.89 15.32 -3.80
C VAL A 216 -4.87 15.16 -2.64
N ALA A 217 -6.17 15.37 -2.88
CA ALA A 217 -7.21 15.36 -1.86
C ALA A 217 -7.90 13.99 -1.71
N ASP A 218 -7.93 13.18 -2.76
CA ASP A 218 -8.72 11.96 -2.81
C ASP A 218 -8.18 10.88 -1.86
N ARG A 219 -9.08 10.20 -1.16
CA ARG A 219 -8.79 9.07 -0.27
C ARG A 219 -9.84 7.96 -0.39
N ASP A 220 -10.67 8.02 -1.43
CA ASP A 220 -11.76 7.07 -1.66
C ASP A 220 -11.22 5.65 -1.90
N PHE A 221 -10.06 5.51 -2.55
CA PHE A 221 -9.39 4.23 -2.73
C PHE A 221 -9.02 3.54 -1.41
N VAL A 222 -8.69 4.32 -0.36
CA VAL A 222 -8.42 3.79 0.98
C VAL A 222 -9.72 3.34 1.64
N VAL A 223 -10.78 4.14 1.52
CA VAL A 223 -12.10 3.79 2.05
C VAL A 223 -12.62 2.51 1.39
N GLU A 224 -12.46 2.39 0.07
CA GLU A 224 -12.83 1.21 -0.68
C GLU A 224 -12.03 -0.03 -0.25
N PHE A 225 -10.71 0.11 -0.07
CA PHE A 225 -9.84 -0.94 0.46
C PHE A 225 -10.32 -1.41 1.85
N LEU A 226 -10.62 -0.48 2.75
CA LEU A 226 -11.10 -0.79 4.10
C LEU A 226 -12.48 -1.47 4.08
N ALA A 227 -13.37 -1.06 3.17
CA ALA A 227 -14.66 -1.71 2.98
C ALA A 227 -14.49 -3.16 2.50
N ALA A 228 -13.62 -3.40 1.52
CA ALA A 228 -13.30 -4.75 1.05
C ALA A 228 -12.67 -5.61 2.17
N ALA A 229 -11.75 -5.03 2.95
CA ALA A 229 -11.13 -5.70 4.10
C ALA A 229 -12.14 -6.07 5.20
N SER A 230 -13.09 -5.18 5.50
CA SER A 230 -14.16 -5.44 6.48
C SER A 230 -15.06 -6.62 6.06
N LEU A 231 -15.47 -6.66 4.79
CA LEU A 231 -16.26 -7.77 4.25
C LEU A 231 -15.47 -9.09 4.27
N CYS A 232 -14.19 -9.06 3.92
CA CYS A 232 -13.31 -10.21 4.01
C CYS A 232 -13.22 -10.75 5.45
N MET A 233 -13.05 -9.86 6.44
CA MET A 233 -13.02 -10.23 7.85
C MET A 233 -14.34 -10.80 8.36
N MET A 234 -15.49 -10.37 7.82
CA MET A 234 -16.79 -10.98 8.11
C MET A 234 -16.85 -12.44 7.61
N HIS A 235 -16.27 -12.77 6.45
CA HIS A 235 -16.20 -14.17 6.01
C HIS A 235 -15.26 -15.01 6.88
N PHE A 236 -14.10 -14.45 7.28
CA PHE A 236 -13.22 -15.11 8.24
C PHE A 236 -13.89 -15.32 9.60
N SER A 237 -14.65 -14.35 10.11
CA SER A 237 -15.32 -14.51 11.41
C SER A 237 -16.33 -15.64 11.41
N ARG A 238 -17.08 -15.82 10.30
CA ARG A 238 -17.99 -16.96 10.13
C ARG A 238 -17.26 -18.31 10.16
N LEU A 239 -16.17 -18.43 9.41
CA LEU A 239 -15.35 -19.64 9.41
C LEU A 239 -14.81 -19.94 10.81
N SER A 240 -14.24 -18.92 11.46
CA SER A 240 -13.68 -19.05 12.80
C SER A 240 -14.71 -19.49 13.83
N GLU A 241 -15.92 -18.91 13.81
CA GLU A 241 -17.00 -19.28 14.73
C GLU A 241 -17.38 -20.75 14.59
N GLU A 242 -17.51 -21.25 13.36
CA GLU A 242 -17.81 -22.67 13.14
C GLU A 242 -16.68 -23.58 13.63
N LEU A 243 -15.42 -23.21 13.39
CA LEU A 243 -14.27 -23.97 13.90
C LEU A 243 -14.21 -23.99 15.43
N ILE A 244 -14.55 -22.88 16.09
CA ILE A 244 -14.65 -22.79 17.55
C ILE A 244 -15.73 -23.76 18.05
N LEU A 245 -16.93 -23.72 17.47
CA LEU A 245 -18.04 -24.61 17.83
C LEU A 245 -17.72 -26.09 17.58
N TRP A 246 -16.98 -26.43 16.52
CA TRP A 246 -16.58 -27.82 16.28
C TRP A 246 -15.50 -28.30 17.24
N SER A 247 -14.76 -27.38 17.86
CA SER A 247 -13.68 -27.68 18.79
C SER A 247 -14.12 -27.70 20.25
N SER A 248 -15.40 -27.43 20.54
CA SER A 248 -15.87 -27.10 21.89
C SER A 248 -16.22 -28.27 22.81
N GLY A 249 -16.00 -29.53 22.40
CA GLY A 249 -16.03 -30.71 23.28
C GLY A 249 -17.36 -31.02 23.97
#